data_AF-A0A4Q5SL00-F1
#
_entry.id   AF-A0A4Q5SL00-F1
#
_cell.length_a   1.000
_cell.length_b   1.000
_cell.length_c   1.000
_cell.angle_alpha   90.00
_cell.angle_beta   90.00
_cell.angle_gamma   90.00
#
_symmetry.space_group_name_H-M   'P 1'
#
loop_
_entity.id
_entity.type
_entity.pdbx_description
1 polymer ?
#
loop_
_entity_poly.entity_id
_entity_poly.type
_entity_poly.pdbx_seq_one_letter_code
_entity_poly.pdbx_strand_id
1 'polypeptide(L)' 'MDQPPLLIVWHSRTGASEAMAAAAAEGAGGGGRLLACEAASSEDFLAAKGYLFCGPENLAALS' A
#
# COMPACT_ATOMS: atom_id res chain seq x y z
N MET A 1 8.04 7.85 -19.55
CA MET A 1 8.09 8.80 -18.43
C MET A 1 7.78 8.01 -17.19
N ASP A 2 8.64 8.08 -16.18
CA ASP A 2 8.40 7.39 -14.91
C ASP A 2 7.14 8.01 -14.29
N GLN A 3 6.03 7.27 -14.30
CA GLN A 3 4.78 7.78 -13.76
C GLN A 3 4.84 7.60 -12.24
N PRO A 4 4.79 8.68 -11.45
CA PRO A 4 4.91 8.57 -10.00
C PRO A 4 3.82 7.62 -9.44
N PRO A 5 4.19 6.66 -8.58
CA PRO A 5 3.44 5.43 -8.42
C PRO A 5 2.14 5.61 -7.62
N LEU A 6 1.23 4.66 -7.77
CA LEU A 6 0.24 4.33 -6.74
C LEU A 6 0.99 3.67 -5.58
N LEU A 7 1.13 4.37 -4.45
CA LEU A 7 1.71 3.80 -3.25
C LEU A 7 0.65 2.95 -2.53
N ILE A 8 0.97 1.68 -2.35
CA ILE A 8 0.11 0.69 -1.68
C ILE A 8 0.81 0.33 -0.38
N VAL A 9 0.28 0.80 0.74
CA VAL A 9 0.83 0.54 2.08
C VAL A 9 -0.05 -0.47 2.79
N TRP A 10 0.55 -1.49 3.37
CA TRP A 10 -0.19 -2.53 4.08
C TRP A 10 0.35 -2.84 5.47
N HIS A 11 -0.54 -3.26 6.35
CA HIS A 11 -0.23 -3.90 7.62
C HIS A 11 -1.15 -5.11 7.77
N SER A 12 -0.65 -6.21 8.36
CA SER A 12 -1.48 -7.40 8.55
C SER A 12 -1.08 -8.20 9.78
N ARG A 13 -2.08 -8.81 10.43
CA ARG A 13 -1.90 -9.73 11.56
C ARG A 13 -2.00 -11.20 11.16
N THR A 14 -2.75 -11.47 10.10
CA THR A 14 -3.07 -12.83 9.62
C THR A 14 -2.72 -13.06 8.16
N GLY A 15 -2.18 -12.04 7.47
CA GLY A 15 -1.80 -12.09 6.05
C GLY A 15 -2.91 -11.70 5.07
N ALA A 16 -4.15 -11.55 5.52
CA ALA A 16 -5.27 -11.22 4.61
C ALA A 16 -5.09 -9.85 3.92
N SER A 17 -4.68 -8.82 4.67
CA SER A 17 -4.41 -7.48 4.14
C SER A 17 -3.17 -7.44 3.24
N GLU A 18 -2.16 -8.25 3.54
CA GLU A 18 -0.97 -8.41 2.68
C GLU A 18 -1.36 -9.01 1.33
N ALA A 19 -2.15 -10.09 1.32
CA ALA A 19 -2.65 -10.70 0.10
C ALA A 19 -3.53 -9.74 -0.72
N MET A 20 -4.37 -8.94 -0.07
CA MET A 20 -5.17 -7.89 -0.72
C MET A 20 -4.28 -6.82 -1.36
N ALA A 21 -3.24 -6.38 -0.65
CA ALA A 21 -2.31 -5.37 -1.15
C ALA A 21 -1.47 -5.90 -2.34
N ALA A 22 -1.07 -7.17 -2.30
CA ALA A 22 -0.38 -7.84 -3.40
C ALA A 22 -1.25 -7.90 -4.67
N ALA A 23 -2.53 -8.28 -4.53
CA ALA A 23 -3.48 -8.28 -5.65
C ALA A 23 -3.72 -6.87 -6.23
N ALA A 24 -3.78 -5.85 -5.37
CA ALA A 24 -3.88 -4.47 -5.82
C ALA A 24 -2.61 -4.00 -6.57
N ALA A 25 -1.43 -4.41 -6.11
CA ALA A 25 -0.17 -4.12 -6.79
C ALA A 25 -0.09 -4.81 -8.16
N GLU A 26 -0.55 -6.05 -8.26
CA GLU A 26 -0.68 -6.77 -9.54
C GLU A 26 -1.59 -6.00 -10.51
N GLY A 27 -2.76 -5.55 -10.04
CA GLY A 27 -3.69 -4.75 -10.84
C GLY A 27 -3.14 -3.38 -11.27
N ALA A 28 -2.24 -2.80 -10.47
CA ALA A 28 -1.56 -1.54 -10.81
C ALA A 28 -0.40 -1.71 -11.81
N GLY A 29 0.05 -2.94 -12.07
CA GLY A 29 1.17 -3.24 -12.95
C GLY A 29 2.44 -2.48 -12.55
N GLY A 30 3.19 -1.99 -13.54
CA GLY A 30 4.43 -1.23 -13.31
C GLY A 30 4.26 0.13 -12.62
N GLY A 31 3.02 0.58 -12.38
CA GLY A 31 2.71 1.83 -11.67
C GLY A 31 2.46 1.65 -10.18
N GLY A 32 2.43 0.41 -9.67
CA GLY A 32 2.21 0.12 -8.25
C GLY A 32 3.51 0.05 -7.47
N ARG A 33 3.56 0.69 -6.30
CA ARG A 33 4.64 0.53 -5.33
C ARG A 33 4.07 -0.04 -4.03
N LEU A 34 4.35 -1.31 -3.77
CA LEU A 34 3.89 -2.04 -2.59
C LEU A 34 4.92 -1.93 -1.45
N LEU A 35 4.52 -1.44 -0.28
CA LEU A 35 5.35 -1.36 0.93
C LEU A 35 4.58 -1.87 2.16
N ALA A 36 5.27 -2.61 3.04
CA ALA A 36 4.80 -2.81 4.40
C ALA A 36 4.82 -1.46 5.16
N CYS A 37 3.91 -1.27 6.11
CA CYS A 37 3.75 -0.03 6.87
C CYS A 37 5.06 0.43 7.52
N GLU A 38 5.82 -0.50 8.10
CA GLU A 38 7.10 -0.24 8.79
C GLU A 38 8.22 0.19 7.83
N ALA A 39 8.07 -0.07 6.53
CA ALA A 39 9.03 0.29 5.49
C ALA A 39 8.63 1.59 4.75
N ALA A 40 7.43 2.12 4.97
CA ALA A 40 6.97 3.33 4.34
C ALA A 40 7.60 4.56 5.00
N SER A 41 8.20 5.42 4.16
CA SER A 41 8.81 6.69 4.57
C SER A 41 8.01 7.89 4.05
N SER A 42 8.23 9.08 4.62
CA SER A 42 7.63 10.34 4.15
C SER A 42 7.87 10.61 2.67
N GLU A 43 9.06 10.24 2.18
CA GLU A 43 9.51 10.40 0.82
C GLU A 43 8.65 9.57 -0.15
N ASP A 44 8.22 8.38 0.26
CA ASP A 44 7.35 7.52 -0.54
C ASP A 44 5.98 8.15 -0.74
N PHE A 45 5.45 8.79 0.30
CA PHE A 45 4.20 9.54 0.20
C PHE A 45 4.35 10.74 -0.73
N LEU A 46 5.37 11.57 -0.52
CA LEU A 46 5.61 12.76 -1.33
C LEU A 46 5.85 12.45 -2.82
N ALA A 47 6.41 11.29 -3.14
CA ALA A 47 6.67 10.85 -4.50
C ALA A 47 5.45 10.28 -5.23
N ALA A 48 4.43 9.78 -4.52
CA ALA A 48 3.28 9.10 -5.11
C ALA A 48 2.21 10.07 -5.66
N LYS A 49 1.33 9.55 -6.53
CA LYS A 49 0.14 10.27 -7.04
C LYS A 49 -1.17 9.75 -6.49
N GLY A 50 -1.15 8.62 -5.80
CA GLY A 50 -2.28 8.04 -5.12
C GLY A 50 -1.81 7.14 -4.00
N TYR A 51 -2.68 6.93 -3.02
CA TYR A 51 -2.44 6.05 -1.88
C TYR A 51 -3.55 5.03 -1.79
N LEU A 52 -3.18 3.77 -1.56
CA LEU A 52 -4.08 2.71 -1.15
C LEU A 52 -3.57 2.14 0.18
N PHE A 53 -4.42 2.13 1.19
CA PHE A 53 -4.10 1.57 2.50
C PHE A 53 -4.85 0.25 2.70
N CYS A 54 -4.11 -0.81 3.00
CA CYS A 54 -4.64 -2.14 3.24
C CYS A 54 -4.27 -2.59 4.66
N GLY A 55 -5.22 -2.53 5.58
CA GLY A 55 -5.00 -2.93 6.98
C GLY A 55 -6.23 -3.62 7.56
N PRO A 56 -6.09 -4.31 8.70
CA PRO A 56 -7.26 -4.80 9.43
C PRO A 56 -8.07 -3.62 9.93
N GLU A 57 -9.40 -3.75 9.86
CA GLU A 57 -10.31 -2.87 10.58
C GLU A 57 -10.28 -3.24 12.07
N ASN A 58 -10.09 -2.24 12.91
CA ASN A 58 -10.09 -2.34 14.36
C ASN A 58 -10.81 -1.13 14.96
N LEU A 59 -12.05 -1.33 15.41
CA LEU A 59 -12.88 -0.29 16.03
C LEU A 59 -13.12 0.92 15.10
N ALA A 60 -13.47 0.64 13.84
CA ALA A 60 -13.65 1.58 12.73
C ALA A 60 -12.38 2.36 12.35
N ALA A 61 -11.21 1.95 12.83
CA ALA A 61 -9.93 2.49 12.43
C ALA A 61 -9.10 1.45 11.66
N LEU A 62 -8.18 1.94 10.83
CA LEU A 62 -7.14 1.10 10.26
C LEU A 62 -6.10 0.83 11.36
N SER A 63 -5.74 -0.43 11.56
CA SER A 63 -4.68 -0.83 12.49
C SER A 63 -3.35 -1.06 11.83
#